data_AF-A0A1G6JNL5-F1
#
_entry.id   AF-A0A1G6JNL5-F1
#
_cell.length_a   1.000
_cell.length_b   1.000
_cell.length_c   1.000
_cell.angle_alpha   90.00
_cell.angle_beta   90.00
_cell.angle_gamma   90.00
#
_symmetry.space_group_name_H-M   'P 1'
#
loop_
_entity.id
_entity.type
_entity.pdbx_description
1 polymer ?
#
loop_
_entity_poly.entity_id
_entity_poly.type
_entity_poly.pdbx_seq_one_letter_code
_entity_poly.pdbx_strand_id
1 'polypeptide(L)' 'MEVDLLYQPDRVELTVSNNATDNVVAASSGAHRGLRGIRERVALYGGDVTYGSGADGTSWQTRVRVPVEAS' A
#
# COMPACT_ATOMS: atom_id res chain seq x y z
N MET A 1 10.64 -0.20 8.77
CA MET A 1 9.55 -0.64 7.87
C MET A 1 8.68 -1.60 8.65
N GLU A 2 7.38 -1.40 8.57
CA GLU A 2 6.36 -2.19 9.26
C GLU A 2 5.31 -2.66 8.23
N VAL A 3 4.71 -3.82 8.52
CA VAL A 3 3.73 -4.48 7.65
C VAL A 3 2.59 -4.99 8.51
N ASP A 4 1.40 -4.44 8.28
CA ASP A 4 0.16 -4.81 8.96
C ASP A 4 -0.79 -5.53 8.00
N LEU A 5 -1.39 -6.61 8.47
CA LEU A 5 -2.39 -7.37 7.73
C LEU A 5 -3.67 -7.45 8.55
N LEU A 6 -4.78 -7.01 7.96
CA LEU A 6 -6.11 -7.14 8.50
C LEU A 6 -6.94 -8.05 7.59
N TYR A 7 -7.30 -9.22 8.11
CA TYR A 7 -8.24 -10.13 7.45
C TYR A 7 -9.66 -9.88 7.94
N GLN A 8 -10.60 -9.80 7.02
CA GLN A 8 -12.04 -9.67 7.29
C GLN A 8 -12.80 -10.65 6.38
N PRO A 9 -14.05 -11.03 6.72
CA PRO A 9 -14.80 -12.02 5.95
C PRO A 9 -15.00 -11.65 4.46
N ASP A 10 -14.98 -10.35 4.13
CA ASP A 10 -15.23 -9.81 2.79
C ASP A 10 -13.97 -9.25 2.10
N ARG A 11 -12.86 -9.08 2.83
CA ARG A 11 -11.64 -8.46 2.31
C ARG A 11 -10.38 -8.76 3.10
N VAL A 12 -9.25 -8.61 2.43
CA VAL A 12 -7.92 -8.50 3.04
C VAL A 12 -7.41 -7.08 2.84
N GLU A 13 -6.85 -6.52 3.89
CA GLU A 13 -6.17 -5.24 3.86
C GLU A 13 -4.71 -5.38 4.31
N LEU A 14 -3.79 -4.86 3.49
CA LEU A 14 -2.36 -4.81 3.75
C LEU A 14 -1.94 -3.35 3.87
N THR A 15 -1.31 -2.98 4.97
CA THR A 15 -0.66 -1.67 5.13
C THR A 15 0.84 -1.87 5.27
N VAL A 16 1.62 -1.19 4.43
CA VAL A 16 3.08 -1.13 4.52
C VAL A 16 3.47 0.29 4.86
N SER A 17 4.27 0.47 5.92
CA SER A 17 4.72 1.79 6.38
C SER A 17 6.24 1.84 6.55
N ASN A 18 6.82 3.01 6.32
CA ASN A 18 8.21 3.32 6.64
C ASN A 18 8.32 4.77 7.12
N ASN A 19 9.36 5.11 7.89
CA ASN A 19 9.54 6.50 8.32
C ASN A 19 9.75 7.40 7.10
N ALA A 20 9.09 8.54 7.06
CA ALA A 20 9.13 9.47 5.95
C ALA A 20 10.54 10.05 5.73
N THR A 21 11.35 10.15 6.80
CA THR A 21 12.76 10.54 6.72
C THR A 21 13.64 9.50 6.03
N ASP A 22 13.22 8.23 5.98
CA ASP A 22 13.93 7.18 5.23
C ASP A 22 13.77 7.37 3.71
N ASN A 23 12.78 8.19 3.29
CA ASN A 23 12.48 8.50 1.89
C ASN A 23 13.22 9.75 1.34
N VAL A 24 14.25 10.26 2.02
CA VAL A 24 15.20 11.23 1.42
C VAL A 24 16.16 10.54 0.41
N VAL A 25 15.83 9.33 -0.05
CA VAL A 25 16.46 8.73 -1.22
C VAL A 25 15.81 9.36 -2.45
N ALA A 26 16.56 10.26 -3.09
CA ALA A 26 16.25 10.99 -4.31
C ALA A 26 15.21 10.27 -5.19
N ALA A 27 14.16 10.99 -5.60
CA ALA A 27 13.09 10.52 -6.48
C ALA A 27 13.67 9.70 -7.65
N SER A 28 13.77 8.39 -7.44
CA SER A 28 14.35 7.51 -8.43
C SER A 28 13.31 7.38 -9.53
N SER A 29 13.73 7.47 -10.78
CA SER A 29 12.85 7.42 -11.95
C SER A 29 12.01 6.13 -12.07
N GLY A 30 12.14 5.19 -11.12
CA GLY A 30 11.37 3.96 -10.97
C GLY A 30 10.36 3.96 -9.81
N ALA A 31 10.35 4.92 -8.89
CA ALA A 31 9.43 4.95 -7.73
C ALA A 31 7.95 4.89 -8.15
N HIS A 32 7.62 5.57 -9.25
CA HIS A 32 6.28 5.55 -9.84
C HIS A 32 5.91 4.22 -10.50
N ARG A 33 6.89 3.42 -10.96
CA ARG A 33 6.63 2.12 -11.59
C ARG A 33 6.21 1.07 -10.57
N GLY A 34 6.77 1.11 -9.36
CA GLY A 34 6.38 0.22 -8.26
C GLY A 34 4.91 0.40 -7.88
N LEU A 35 4.51 1.64 -7.55
CA LEU A 35 3.13 1.96 -7.18
C LEU A 35 2.14 1.71 -8.32
N ARG A 36 2.54 2.02 -9.57
CA ARG A 36 1.73 1.68 -10.75
C ARG A 36 1.49 0.17 -10.85
N GLY A 37 2.53 -0.65 -10.73
CA GLY A 37 2.41 -2.10 -10.81
C GLY A 37 1.57 -2.68 -9.67
N ILE A 38 1.66 -2.10 -8.47
CA ILE A 38 0.77 -2.47 -7.35
C ILE A 38 -0.69 -2.16 -7.71
N ARG A 39 -0.99 -0.94 -8.17
CA ARG A 39 -2.34 -0.54 -8.59
C ARG A 39 -2.90 -1.45 -9.68
N GLU A 40 -2.11 -1.74 -10.71
CA GLU A 40 -2.50 -2.63 -11.82
C GLU A 40 -2.85 -4.03 -11.32
N ARG A 41 -2.04 -4.63 -10.44
CA ARG A 41 -2.31 -5.95 -9.87
C ARG A 41 -3.52 -5.97 -8.95
N VAL A 42 -3.66 -4.96 -8.10
CA VAL A 42 -4.79 -4.85 -7.16
C VAL A 42 -6.12 -4.71 -7.92
N ALA A 43 -6.12 -3.93 -9.00
CA ALA A 43 -7.30 -3.77 -9.86
C ALA A 43 -7.77 -5.07 -10.53
N LEU A 44 -6.85 -6.02 -10.82
CA LEU A 44 -7.23 -7.34 -11.37
C LEU A 44 -8.15 -8.13 -10.44
N TYR A 45 -8.08 -7.86 -9.14
CA TYR A 45 -8.90 -8.51 -8.12
C TYR A 45 -10.05 -7.62 -7.61
N GLY A 46 -10.38 -6.54 -8.31
CA GLY A 46 -11.42 -5.61 -7.89
C GLY A 46 -11.09 -4.81 -6.62
N GLY A 47 -9.81 -4.74 -6.25
CA GLY A 47 -9.34 -4.02 -5.09
C GLY A 47 -8.98 -2.55 -5.35
N ASP A 48 -8.56 -1.87 -4.29
CA ASP A 48 -8.07 -0.49 -4.33
C ASP A 48 -6.71 -0.33 -3.60
N VAL A 49 -5.99 0.73 -3.99
CA VAL A 49 -4.73 1.11 -3.35
C VAL A 49 -4.71 2.60 -3.06
N THR A 50 -4.25 2.96 -1.87
CA THR A 50 -3.90 4.34 -1.49
C THR A 50 -2.44 4.37 -1.03
N TYR A 51 -1.78 5.51 -1.22
CA TYR A 51 -0.43 5.74 -0.73
C TYR A 51 -0.23 7.22 -0.42
N GLY A 52 0.61 7.52 0.56
CA GLY A 52 0.86 8.89 1.00
C GLY A 52 1.44 8.95 2.41
N SER A 53 1.49 10.15 2.97
CA SER A 53 1.85 10.33 4.37
C SER A 53 0.84 9.65 5.29
N GLY A 54 1.34 8.96 6.31
CA GLY A 54 0.53 8.44 7.40
C GLY A 54 -0.14 9.55 8.21
N ALA A 55 -1.09 9.18 9.06
CA ALA A 55 -1.91 10.14 9.83
C ALA A 55 -1.09 11.07 10.74
N ASP A 56 0.06 10.61 11.20
CA ASP A 56 0.99 11.36 12.05
C ASP A 56 1.98 12.24 11.26
N GLY A 57 1.99 12.13 9.93
CA GLY A 57 2.92 12.84 9.05
C GLY A 57 4.38 12.37 9.15
N THR A 58 4.68 11.38 10.00
CA THR A 58 6.05 10.90 10.22
C THR A 58 6.38 9.65 9.41
N SER A 59 5.34 8.99 8.87
CA SER A 59 5.46 7.80 8.03
C SER A 59 4.99 8.04 6.60
N TRP A 60 5.56 7.30 5.65
CA TRP A 60 4.94 7.03 4.36
C TRP A 60 4.23 5.69 4.43
N GLN A 61 3.04 5.59 3.86
CA GLN A 61 2.20 4.40 3.91
C GLN A 61 1.70 4.03 2.52
N THR A 62 1.59 2.74 2.26
CA THR A 62 0.83 2.17 1.13
C THR A 62 -0.18 1.19 1.69
N ARG A 63 -1.46 1.37 1.36
CA ARG A 63 -2.56 0.55 1.83
C ARG A 63 -3.26 -0.08 0.64
N VAL A 64 -3.37 -1.40 0.67
CA VAL A 64 -4.01 -2.22 -0.36
C VAL A 64 -5.22 -2.90 0.25
N ARG A 65 -6.34 -2.89 -0.46
CA ARG A 65 -7.55 -3.64 -0.11
C ARG A 65 -7.94 -4.52 -1.26
N VAL A 66 -8.20 -5.79 -0.98
CA VAL A 66 -8.62 -6.78 -1.98
C VAL A 66 -9.82 -7.54 -1.42
N PRO A 67 -10.95 -7.61 -2.14
CA PRO A 67 -12.07 -8.47 -1.77
C PRO A 67 -11.63 -9.93 -1.65
N VAL A 68 -12.19 -10.67 -0.70
CA VAL A 68 -12.09 -12.14 -0.67
C VAL A 68 -13.48 -12.73 -0.82
N GLU A 69 -13.62 -13.70 -1.71
CA GLU A 69 -14.88 -14.45 -1.80
C GLU A 69 -15.02 -15.32 -0.54
N ALA A 70 -16.21 -15.30 0.05
CA ALA A 70 -16.56 -16.25 1.09
C ALA A 70 -16.62 -17.64 0.45
N SER A 71 -15.63 -18.48 0.76
CA SER A 71 -15.59 -19.89 0.35
C SER A 71 -16.68 -20.71 1.04
#